data_AF-A0A974BCY9-F1
#
_entry.id   AF-A0A974BCY9-F1
#
_cell.length_a   1.000
_cell.length_b   1.000
_cell.length_c   1.000
_cell.angle_alpha   90.00
_cell.angle_beta   90.00
_cell.angle_gamma   90.00
#
_symmetry.space_group_name_H-M   'P 1'
#
loop_
_entity.id
_entity.type
_entity.pdbx_description
1 polymer ?
#
loop_
_entity_poly.entity_id
_entity_poly.type
_entity_poly.pdbx_seq_one_letter_code
_entity_poly.pdbx_strand_id
1 'polypeptide(L)'
;PLDLCSVPPEILVPPANETLDLALGSQVVLNCTVRWAGAERCRPILTWSKDGQWLGNGSSQDTAWSAQNASEQLLASILQLNLTHDSDFGVFACWVSNTTATFTLRQAETAGHVPAVLAALVVLALLVLLAVLYVRCHLNLLLWYRNRYGELEINDGKLYDAYVSHATTPDDRKFVHFIVKPQLENRYGYKLFLDEQNMLPNSEPSADLIMNISRCRRLIVVLSVAYLEQEWCNSSFREGLWRLLELSRKPIFIVFESQYREITHPAITLLKQHRSTVTLLVWRSGSM
;
A
#
# COMPACT_ATOMS: atom_id res chain seq x y z
N PRO A 1 -29.74 -1.09 81.02
CA PRO A 1 -30.44 -0.68 79.79
C PRO A 1 -29.50 -0.82 78.59
N LEU A 2 -29.65 -1.91 77.83
CA LEU A 2 -28.94 -2.08 76.56
C LEU A 2 -29.43 -0.98 75.60
N ASP A 3 -28.52 -0.18 75.05
CA ASP A 3 -28.85 0.78 74.00
C ASP A 3 -29.37 0.02 72.79
N LEU A 4 -30.70 0.05 72.58
CA LEU A 4 -31.39 -0.63 71.48
C LEU A 4 -31.02 -0.10 70.07
N CYS A 5 -29.98 0.74 69.94
CA CYS A 5 -29.57 1.39 68.70
C CYS A 5 -28.05 1.29 68.44
N SER A 6 -27.35 0.37 69.11
CA SER A 6 -25.90 0.18 68.94
C SER A 6 -25.51 -0.60 67.68
N VAL A 7 -26.46 -1.24 66.99
CA VAL A 7 -26.19 -2.02 65.78
C VAL A 7 -26.26 -1.08 64.57
N PRO A 8 -25.16 -0.91 63.81
CA PRO A 8 -25.16 -0.06 62.63
C PRO A 8 -26.04 -0.65 61.52
N PRO A 9 -26.71 0.19 60.72
CA PRO A 9 -27.44 -0.27 59.54
C PRO A 9 -26.48 -0.85 58.50
N GLU A 10 -26.93 -1.85 57.76
CA GLU A 10 -26.14 -2.51 56.71
C GLU A 10 -26.85 -2.39 55.36
N ILE A 11 -26.08 -2.02 54.33
CA ILE A 11 -26.57 -1.90 52.96
C ILE A 11 -26.60 -3.29 52.32
N LEU A 12 -27.77 -3.73 51.88
CA LEU A 12 -27.97 -5.01 51.20
C LEU A 12 -27.88 -4.86 49.68
N VAL A 13 -28.37 -3.74 49.15
CA VAL A 13 -28.39 -3.45 47.72
C VAL A 13 -27.90 -2.03 47.52
N PRO A 14 -26.85 -1.81 46.70
CA PRO A 14 -26.02 -2.82 46.05
C PRO A 14 -25.04 -3.44 47.08
N PRO A 15 -24.65 -4.72 46.94
CA PRO A 15 -23.73 -5.39 47.88
C PRO A 15 -22.28 -4.88 47.77
N ALA A 16 -21.94 -4.23 46.65
CA ALA A 16 -20.65 -3.61 46.39
C ALA A 16 -20.85 -2.41 45.44
N ASN A 17 -19.79 -1.65 45.19
CA ASN A 17 -19.81 -0.57 44.21
C ASN A 17 -20.15 -1.12 42.82
N GLU A 18 -21.17 -0.55 42.18
CA GLU A 18 -21.69 -1.02 40.90
C GLU A 18 -21.31 -0.05 39.78
N THR A 19 -20.97 -0.60 38.62
CA THR A 19 -20.66 0.16 37.40
C THR A 19 -21.68 -0.20 36.32
N LEU A 20 -22.40 0.80 35.79
CA LEU A 20 -23.42 0.62 34.77
C LEU A 20 -23.03 1.41 33.51
N ASP A 21 -22.80 0.67 32.42
CA ASP A 21 -22.56 1.26 31.10
C ASP A 21 -23.91 1.43 30.38
N LEU A 22 -24.32 2.68 30.16
CA LEU A 22 -25.65 3.04 29.67
C LEU A 22 -25.57 3.94 28.45
N ALA A 23 -26.53 3.80 27.53
CA ALA A 23 -26.63 4.65 26.36
C ALA A 23 -27.25 6.02 26.72
N LEU A 24 -26.81 7.08 26.03
CA LEU A 24 -27.43 8.40 26.11
C LEU A 24 -28.91 8.30 25.68
N GLY A 25 -29.81 8.89 26.46
CA GLY A 25 -31.26 8.86 26.28
C GLY A 25 -31.98 7.73 27.01
N SER A 26 -31.27 6.89 27.78
CA SER A 26 -31.88 5.81 28.56
C SER A 26 -32.41 6.28 29.93
N GLN A 27 -33.32 5.48 30.51
CA GLN A 27 -33.79 5.66 31.88
C GLN A 27 -33.20 4.57 32.77
N VAL A 28 -32.68 4.97 33.93
CA VAL A 28 -32.09 4.03 34.91
C VAL A 28 -32.71 4.21 36.28
N VAL A 29 -32.83 3.09 37.00
CA VAL A 29 -33.39 3.04 38.34
C VAL A 29 -32.32 2.49 39.29
N LEU A 30 -31.88 3.31 40.23
CA LEU A 30 -30.92 2.93 41.26
C LEU A 30 -31.67 2.57 42.54
N ASN A 31 -31.38 1.41 43.12
CA ASN A 31 -32.06 0.92 44.33
C ASN A 31 -31.06 0.78 45.47
N CYS A 32 -31.30 1.50 46.57
CA CYS A 32 -30.54 1.40 47.80
C CYS A 32 -31.41 0.76 48.90
N THR A 33 -31.12 -0.48 49.28
CA THR A 33 -31.87 -1.19 50.33
C THR A 33 -30.99 -1.44 51.54
N VAL A 34 -31.51 -1.07 52.72
CA VAL A 34 -30.80 -1.10 53.99
C VAL A 34 -31.56 -1.94 55.00
N ARG A 35 -30.83 -2.74 55.77
CA ARG A 35 -31.35 -3.43 56.96
C ARG A 35 -30.87 -2.75 58.24
N TRP A 36 -31.73 -2.68 59.25
CA TRP A 36 -31.31 -2.32 60.60
C TRP A 36 -32.07 -3.13 61.65
N ALA A 37 -31.41 -3.32 62.81
CA ALA A 37 -31.98 -3.98 63.97
C ALA A 37 -32.06 -2.97 65.12
N GLY A 38 -33.25 -2.40 65.35
CA GLY A 38 -33.45 -1.38 66.37
C GLY A 38 -34.90 -0.95 66.50
N ALA A 39 -35.21 -0.15 67.52
CA ALA A 39 -36.53 0.45 67.68
C ALA A 39 -36.83 1.47 66.57
N GLU A 40 -38.10 1.70 66.24
CA GLU A 40 -38.56 2.67 65.22
C GLU A 40 -37.95 4.08 65.39
N ARG A 41 -37.65 4.49 66.63
CA ARG A 41 -36.95 5.75 66.94
C ARG A 41 -35.53 5.87 66.37
N CYS A 42 -34.96 4.76 65.91
CA CYS A 42 -33.61 4.66 65.35
C CYS A 42 -33.63 4.33 63.85
N ARG A 43 -34.73 4.67 63.17
CA ARG A 43 -34.85 4.56 61.72
C ARG A 43 -33.74 5.36 61.02
N PRO A 44 -32.93 4.74 60.15
CA PRO A 44 -31.89 5.43 59.40
C PRO A 44 -32.49 6.37 58.34
N ILE A 45 -31.78 7.45 58.06
CA ILE A 45 -32.11 8.39 56.97
C ILE A 45 -31.21 8.04 55.79
N LEU A 46 -31.81 7.75 54.63
CA LEU A 46 -31.09 7.56 53.38
C LEU A 46 -31.00 8.90 52.66
N THR A 47 -29.81 9.26 52.21
CA THR A 47 -29.60 10.45 51.39
C THR A 47 -28.80 10.11 50.14
N TRP A 48 -29.13 10.76 49.03
CA TRP A 48 -28.42 10.58 47.76
C TRP A 48 -27.50 11.76 47.48
N SER A 49 -26.33 11.45 46.91
CA SER A 49 -25.42 12.44 46.37
C SER A 49 -24.99 12.07 44.95
N LYS A 50 -24.73 13.08 44.11
CA LYS A 50 -24.09 12.94 42.82
C LYS A 50 -22.77 13.68 42.82
N ASP A 51 -21.67 13.00 42.49
CA ASP A 51 -20.32 13.56 42.41
C ASP A 51 -19.92 14.38 43.66
N GLY A 52 -20.38 13.93 44.83
CA GLY A 52 -20.15 14.58 46.12
C GLY A 52 -21.13 15.71 46.49
N GLN A 53 -22.09 16.05 45.63
CA GLN A 53 -23.14 17.03 45.90
C GLN A 53 -24.46 16.36 46.28
N TRP A 54 -25.10 16.81 47.36
CA TRP A 54 -26.37 16.25 47.84
C TRP A 54 -27.51 16.57 46.89
N LEU A 55 -28.30 15.55 46.53
CA LEU A 55 -29.52 15.72 45.76
C LEU A 55 -30.62 16.25 46.69
N GLY A 56 -31.29 17.34 46.31
CA GLY A 56 -32.33 17.96 47.13
C GLY A 56 -33.58 17.09 47.26
N ASN A 57 -34.36 17.31 48.34
CA ASN A 57 -35.58 16.57 48.72
C ASN A 57 -36.74 16.56 47.69
N GLY A 58 -36.55 17.10 46.48
CA GLY A 58 -37.61 17.31 45.49
C GLY A 58 -37.36 16.71 44.10
N SER A 59 -36.22 16.04 43.87
CA SER A 59 -35.89 15.51 42.53
C SER A 59 -36.00 14.00 42.37
N SER A 60 -36.25 13.26 43.45
CA SER A 60 -36.40 11.80 43.43
C SER A 60 -37.76 11.41 44.00
N GLN A 61 -38.49 10.56 43.29
CA GLN A 61 -39.58 9.80 43.89
C GLN A 61 -38.95 8.82 44.89
N ASP A 62 -38.63 9.31 46.08
CA ASP A 62 -38.17 8.51 47.20
C ASP A 62 -39.33 7.64 47.67
N THR A 63 -39.59 6.55 46.96
CA THR A 63 -40.53 5.52 47.42
C THR A 63 -39.84 4.71 48.50
N ALA A 64 -39.89 5.23 49.73
CA ALA A 64 -39.38 4.57 50.91
C ALA A 64 -40.37 3.53 51.42
N TRP A 65 -40.11 2.25 51.17
CA TRP A 65 -40.98 1.15 51.63
C TRP A 65 -40.35 0.45 52.82
N SER A 66 -41.15 0.21 53.86
CA SER A 66 -40.72 -0.52 55.06
C SER A 66 -41.45 -1.85 55.20
N ALA A 67 -40.71 -2.94 55.28
CA ALA A 67 -41.22 -4.26 55.61
C ALA A 67 -40.71 -4.65 57.01
N GLN A 68 -41.58 -5.19 57.85
CA GLN A 68 -41.28 -5.60 59.22
C GLN A 68 -41.38 -7.13 59.32
N ASN A 69 -40.29 -7.79 59.69
CA ASN A 69 -40.30 -9.21 60.07
C ASN A 69 -39.65 -9.35 61.45
N ALA A 70 -40.48 -9.56 62.50
CA ALA A 70 -40.24 -9.95 63.90
C ALA A 70 -39.02 -9.38 64.71
N SER A 71 -37.88 -9.08 64.10
CA SER A 71 -36.68 -8.47 64.69
C SER A 71 -35.88 -7.56 63.74
N GLU A 72 -36.14 -7.61 62.43
CA GLU A 72 -35.41 -6.86 61.41
C GLU A 72 -36.33 -5.89 60.65
N GLN A 73 -35.82 -4.68 60.40
CA GLN A 73 -36.52 -3.65 59.65
C GLN A 73 -35.74 -3.36 58.36
N LEU A 74 -36.46 -3.23 57.24
CA LEU A 74 -35.90 -2.93 55.92
C LEU A 74 -36.38 -1.58 55.42
N LEU A 75 -35.49 -0.81 54.79
CA LEU A 75 -35.79 0.48 54.20
C LEU A 75 -35.11 0.54 52.83
N ALA A 76 -35.91 0.65 51.79
CA ALA A 76 -35.44 0.85 50.42
C ALA A 76 -35.64 2.30 49.97
N SER A 77 -34.71 2.85 49.21
CA SER A 77 -34.85 4.14 48.50
C SER A 77 -34.52 3.92 47.03
N ILE A 78 -35.37 4.47 46.15
CA ILE A 78 -35.28 4.27 44.71
C ILE A 78 -35.06 5.63 44.04
N LEU A 79 -33.96 5.75 43.28
CA LEU A 79 -33.62 6.95 42.52
C LEU A 79 -33.79 6.68 41.02
N GLN A 80 -34.77 7.32 40.41
CA GLN A 80 -35.03 7.24 38.96
C GLN A 80 -34.37 8.41 38.23
N LEU A 81 -33.56 8.11 37.21
CA LEU A 81 -32.79 9.08 36.45
C LEU A 81 -33.06 8.94 34.96
N ASN A 82 -33.23 10.08 34.29
CA ASN A 82 -33.28 10.17 32.82
C ASN A 82 -31.91 10.66 32.33
N LEU A 83 -31.18 9.85 31.58
CA LEU A 83 -29.83 10.15 31.12
C LEU A 83 -29.88 10.90 29.79
N THR A 84 -30.32 12.15 29.81
CA THR A 84 -30.54 12.95 28.59
C THR A 84 -29.29 13.67 28.10
N HIS A 85 -28.44 14.10 29.03
CA HIS A 85 -27.24 14.87 28.79
C HIS A 85 -26.01 14.11 29.28
N ASP A 86 -24.84 14.39 28.71
CA ASP A 86 -23.58 13.80 29.17
C ASP A 86 -23.29 14.18 30.64
N SER A 87 -23.79 15.33 31.09
CA SER A 87 -23.74 15.75 32.49
C SER A 87 -24.53 14.86 33.43
N ASP A 88 -25.44 14.00 32.94
CA ASP A 88 -26.29 13.14 33.76
C ASP A 88 -25.52 11.89 34.26
N PHE A 89 -24.49 11.47 33.52
CA PHE A 89 -23.55 10.43 33.94
C PHE A 89 -22.63 10.94 35.06
N GLY A 90 -22.13 10.03 35.90
CA GLY A 90 -21.34 10.38 37.08
C GLY A 90 -21.43 9.34 38.18
N VAL A 91 -20.95 9.70 39.38
CA VAL A 91 -20.93 8.82 40.55
C VAL A 91 -22.09 9.19 41.47
N PHE A 92 -23.08 8.30 41.57
CA PHE A 92 -24.17 8.40 42.50
C PHE A 92 -23.84 7.60 43.76
N ALA A 93 -24.09 8.17 44.93
CA ALA A 93 -23.86 7.47 46.20
C ALA A 93 -25.09 7.57 47.09
N CYS A 94 -25.48 6.43 47.65
CA CYS A 94 -26.45 6.31 48.72
C CYS A 94 -25.72 6.33 50.06
N TRP A 95 -26.10 7.25 50.93
CA TRP A 95 -25.51 7.46 52.24
C TRP A 95 -26.46 7.01 53.33
N VAL A 96 -25.91 6.24 54.28
CA VAL A 96 -26.64 5.70 55.43
C VAL A 96 -25.73 5.79 56.64
N SER A 97 -25.97 6.77 57.51
CA SER A 97 -25.14 7.03 58.68
C SER A 97 -23.65 7.18 58.32
N ASN A 98 -22.82 6.15 58.51
CA ASN A 98 -21.38 6.16 58.21
C ASN A 98 -20.98 5.20 57.06
N THR A 99 -21.97 4.56 56.43
CA THR A 99 -21.76 3.60 55.33
C THR A 99 -22.32 4.17 54.04
N THR A 100 -21.67 3.86 52.93
CA THR A 100 -22.09 4.32 51.60
C THR A 100 -22.04 3.19 50.59
N ALA A 101 -22.92 3.27 49.61
CA ALA A 101 -22.87 2.44 48.42
C ALA A 101 -22.89 3.32 47.18
N THR A 102 -22.04 3.00 46.20
CA THR A 102 -21.85 3.83 45.02
C THR A 102 -22.27 3.12 43.74
N PHE A 103 -22.88 3.90 42.85
CA PHE A 103 -23.26 3.53 41.49
C PHE A 103 -22.53 4.48 40.54
N THR A 104 -21.70 3.92 39.68
CA THR A 104 -20.96 4.68 38.68
C THR A 104 -21.65 4.50 37.34
N LEU A 105 -22.24 5.58 36.83
CA LEU A 105 -22.89 5.59 35.52
C LEU A 105 -21.88 6.05 34.48
N ARG A 106 -21.59 5.21 33.50
CA ARG A 106 -20.69 5.53 32.39
C ARG A 106 -21.48 5.50 31.09
N GLN A 107 -21.13 6.41 30.18
CA GLN A 107 -21.69 6.41 28.85
C GLN A 107 -21.08 5.25 28.05
N ALA A 108 -21.94 4.40 27.49
CA ALA A 108 -21.52 3.36 26.57
C ALA A 108 -21.10 4.01 25.24
N GLU A 109 -19.80 4.00 24.92
CA GLU A 109 -19.30 4.47 23.63
C GLU A 109 -19.81 3.55 22.51
N THR A 110 -20.73 4.05 21.69
CA THR A 110 -21.09 3.36 20.45
C THR A 110 -19.90 3.42 19.50
N ALA A 111 -19.34 2.27 19.13
CA ALA A 111 -18.27 2.18 18.14
C ALA A 111 -18.68 2.91 16.85
N GLY A 112 -18.14 4.11 16.66
CA GLY A 112 -18.44 4.91 15.48
C GLY A 112 -17.92 4.21 14.23
N HIS A 113 -18.77 4.05 13.22
CA HIS A 113 -18.34 3.51 11.92
C HIS A 113 -17.44 4.50 11.15
N VAL A 114 -17.44 5.77 11.55
CA VAL A 114 -16.69 6.87 10.94
C VAL A 114 -15.17 6.64 10.91
N PRO A 115 -14.48 6.30 12.02
CA PRO A 115 -13.05 6.02 12.00
C PRO A 115 -12.68 4.83 11.10
N ALA A 116 -13.51 3.78 11.04
CA ALA A 116 -13.27 2.63 10.18
C ALA A 116 -13.34 3.02 8.68
N VAL A 117 -14.31 3.85 8.30
CA VAL A 117 -14.45 4.35 6.93
C VAL A 117 -13.27 5.25 6.54
N LEU A 118 -12.83 6.13 7.44
CA LEU A 118 -11.63 6.97 7.23
C LEU A 118 -10.37 6.14 7.03
N ALA A 119 -10.14 5.13 7.86
CA ALA A 119 -9.00 4.23 7.72
C ALA A 119 -9.02 3.49 6.38
N ALA A 120 -10.19 3.00 5.95
CA ALA A 120 -10.34 2.33 4.66
C ALA A 120 -10.03 3.26 3.46
N LEU A 121 -10.46 4.53 3.52
CA LEU A 121 -10.16 5.52 2.48
C LEU A 121 -8.65 5.82 2.38
N VAL A 122 -7.95 5.92 3.51
CA VAL A 122 -6.49 6.14 3.53
C VAL A 122 -5.76 4.95 2.90
N VAL A 123 -6.16 3.72 3.24
CA VAL A 123 -5.57 2.51 2.65
C VAL A 123 -5.81 2.47 1.14
N LEU A 124 -7.02 2.79 0.70
CA LEU A 124 -7.35 2.85 -0.73
C LEU A 124 -6.49 3.87 -1.47
N ALA A 125 -6.31 5.07 -0.91
CA ALA A 125 -5.48 6.12 -1.51
C ALA A 125 -4.01 5.68 -1.65
N LEU A 126 -3.45 5.00 -0.64
CA LEU A 126 -2.10 4.45 -0.68
C LEU A 126 -1.94 3.39 -1.78
N LEU A 127 -2.92 2.49 -1.92
CA LEU A 127 -2.91 1.46 -2.98
C LEU A 127 -2.93 2.08 -4.37
N VAL A 128 -3.76 3.11 -4.59
CA VAL A 128 -3.81 3.83 -5.87
C VAL A 128 -2.48 4.53 -6.16
N LEU A 129 -1.88 5.20 -5.17
CA LEU A 129 -0.57 5.83 -5.32
C LEU A 129 0.50 4.81 -5.73
N LEU A 130 0.55 3.67 -5.03
CA LEU A 130 1.49 2.59 -5.34
C LEU A 130 1.25 2.02 -6.74
N ALA A 131 0.00 1.85 -7.16
CA ALA A 131 -0.33 1.39 -8.51
C ALA A 131 0.12 2.40 -9.58
N VAL A 132 -0.08 3.70 -9.35
CA VAL A 132 0.37 4.76 -10.26
C VAL A 132 1.90 4.79 -10.35
N LEU A 133 2.60 4.73 -9.20
CA LEU A 133 4.04 4.64 -9.15
C LEU A 133 4.55 3.38 -9.85
N TYR A 134 3.89 2.24 -9.67
CA TYR A 134 4.22 1.03 -10.40
C TYR A 134 4.05 1.24 -11.89
N VAL A 135 2.88 1.68 -12.38
CA VAL A 135 2.66 1.83 -13.84
C VAL A 135 3.60 2.87 -14.46
N ARG A 136 3.85 4.00 -13.80
CA ARG A 136 4.70 5.08 -14.33
C ARG A 136 6.19 4.81 -14.17
N CYS A 137 6.60 4.27 -13.03
CA CYS A 137 7.99 4.13 -12.68
C CYS A 137 8.51 2.71 -12.88
N HIS A 138 7.70 1.66 -13.05
CA HIS A 138 8.20 0.28 -13.13
C HIS A 138 9.26 0.10 -14.21
N LEU A 139 9.09 0.68 -15.41
CA LEU A 139 10.12 0.63 -16.45
C LEU A 139 11.39 1.38 -16.05
N ASN A 140 11.25 2.61 -15.53
CA ASN A 140 12.40 3.40 -15.07
C ASN A 140 13.12 2.74 -13.89
N LEU A 141 12.38 2.11 -12.97
CA LEU A 141 12.87 1.47 -11.77
C LEU A 141 13.50 0.12 -12.10
N LEU A 142 12.94 -0.63 -13.05
CA LEU A 142 13.54 -1.84 -13.61
C LEU A 142 14.83 -1.53 -14.38
N LEU A 143 14.83 -0.48 -15.20
CA LEU A 143 16.03 -0.01 -15.91
C LEU A 143 17.08 0.50 -14.94
N TRP A 144 16.70 1.29 -13.93
CA TRP A 144 17.60 1.77 -12.88
C TRP A 144 18.18 0.62 -12.07
N TYR A 145 17.34 -0.34 -11.65
CA TYR A 145 17.78 -1.53 -10.90
C TYR A 145 18.75 -2.37 -11.74
N ARG A 146 18.44 -2.62 -13.01
CA ARG A 146 19.33 -3.34 -13.93
C ARG A 146 20.62 -2.58 -14.20
N ASN A 147 20.59 -1.25 -14.28
CA ASN A 147 21.79 -0.45 -14.50
C ASN A 147 22.68 -0.37 -13.23
N ARG A 148 22.06 -0.39 -12.05
CA ARG A 148 22.75 -0.28 -10.75
C ARG A 148 23.30 -1.62 -10.26
N TYR A 149 22.53 -2.70 -10.43
CA TYR A 149 22.77 -4.03 -9.85
C TYR A 149 22.82 -5.15 -10.89
N GLY A 150 22.58 -4.86 -12.18
CA GLY A 150 22.84 -5.84 -13.23
C GLY A 150 24.32 -6.21 -13.21
N GLU A 151 24.62 -7.45 -13.56
CA GLU A 151 26.00 -7.87 -13.78
C GLU A 151 26.63 -6.92 -14.79
N LEU A 152 27.50 -6.05 -14.30
CA LEU A 152 28.37 -5.29 -15.16
C LEU A 152 29.25 -6.35 -15.81
N GLU A 153 29.20 -6.46 -17.15
CA GLU A 153 29.99 -7.40 -17.96
C GLU A 153 31.51 -7.05 -17.89
N ILE A 154 32.01 -6.54 -16.76
CA ILE A 154 33.39 -6.13 -16.53
C ILE A 154 34.23 -7.41 -16.39
N ASN A 155 35.30 -7.51 -17.19
CA ASN A 155 36.24 -8.64 -17.28
C ASN A 155 35.81 -9.85 -18.13
N ASP A 156 34.92 -9.67 -19.09
CA ASP A 156 34.58 -10.69 -20.11
C ASP A 156 35.61 -10.77 -21.26
N GLY A 157 36.68 -9.95 -21.23
CA GLY A 157 37.69 -9.87 -22.29
C GLY A 157 37.20 -9.13 -23.55
N LYS A 158 36.00 -8.56 -23.54
CA LYS A 158 35.45 -7.80 -24.66
C LYS A 158 35.87 -6.33 -24.57
N LEU A 159 36.18 -5.74 -25.72
CA LEU A 159 36.72 -4.37 -25.83
C LEU A 159 35.61 -3.34 -26.05
N TYR A 160 34.50 -3.75 -26.65
CA TYR A 160 33.40 -2.87 -27.06
C TYR A 160 32.04 -3.40 -26.58
N ASP A 161 31.11 -2.49 -26.32
CA ASP A 161 29.75 -2.81 -25.88
C ASP A 161 28.87 -3.26 -27.04
N ALA A 162 29.03 -2.63 -28.20
CA ALA A 162 28.31 -3.06 -29.40
C ALA A 162 29.11 -2.83 -30.67
N TYR A 163 28.99 -3.79 -31.59
CA TYR A 163 29.33 -3.63 -32.99
C TYR A 163 28.11 -3.04 -33.71
N VAL A 164 28.29 -1.98 -34.51
CA VAL A 164 27.21 -1.39 -35.33
C VAL A 164 27.45 -1.66 -36.81
N SER A 165 26.53 -2.40 -37.44
CA SER A 165 26.49 -2.68 -38.87
C SER A 165 25.52 -1.75 -39.59
N HIS A 166 25.94 -1.15 -40.68
CA HIS A 166 25.10 -0.26 -41.50
C HIS A 166 25.47 -0.33 -42.98
N ALA A 167 24.60 0.19 -43.85
CA ALA A 167 24.92 0.28 -45.27
C ALA A 167 25.89 1.44 -45.51
N THR A 168 26.70 1.34 -46.57
CA THR A 168 27.65 2.38 -46.99
C THR A 168 26.99 3.63 -47.59
N THR A 169 25.66 3.66 -47.67
CA THR A 169 24.91 4.83 -48.13
C THR A 169 25.10 6.04 -47.20
N PRO A 170 25.07 7.27 -47.73
CA PRO A 170 25.29 8.47 -46.93
C PRO A 170 24.24 8.67 -45.84
N ASP A 171 23.00 8.22 -46.05
CA ASP A 171 21.90 8.39 -45.08
C ASP A 171 22.09 7.50 -43.85
N ASP A 172 22.36 6.21 -44.06
CA ASP A 172 22.70 5.28 -42.98
C ASP A 172 23.95 5.72 -42.22
N ARG A 173 24.99 6.15 -42.94
CA ARG A 173 26.23 6.64 -42.31
C ARG A 173 25.96 7.87 -41.44
N LYS A 174 25.16 8.82 -41.92
CA LYS A 174 24.75 10.00 -41.13
C LYS A 174 23.94 9.58 -39.90
N PHE A 175 22.98 8.69 -40.06
CA PHE A 175 22.16 8.19 -38.96
C PHE A 175 23.03 7.56 -37.86
N VAL A 176 23.95 6.68 -38.24
CA VAL A 176 24.84 6.02 -37.28
C VAL A 176 25.79 7.01 -36.61
N HIS A 177 26.43 7.89 -37.37
CA HIS A 177 27.46 8.79 -36.84
C HIS A 177 26.92 9.99 -36.06
N PHE A 178 25.74 10.51 -36.42
CA PHE A 178 25.18 11.70 -35.80
C PHE A 178 24.04 11.41 -34.82
N ILE A 179 23.41 10.24 -34.89
CA ILE A 179 22.31 9.88 -33.98
C ILE A 179 22.72 8.73 -33.06
N VAL A 180 23.06 7.56 -33.61
CA VAL A 180 23.32 6.35 -32.80
C VAL A 180 24.57 6.52 -31.94
N LYS A 181 25.69 6.91 -32.55
CA LYS A 181 26.98 7.05 -31.88
C LYS A 181 26.94 8.10 -30.76
N PRO A 182 26.50 9.35 -30.98
CA PRO A 182 26.51 10.35 -29.92
C PRO A 182 25.54 10.02 -28.78
N GLN A 183 24.37 9.40 -29.07
CA GLN A 183 23.46 9.00 -28.01
C GLN A 183 24.07 7.88 -27.15
N LEU A 184 24.63 6.83 -27.75
CA LEU A 184 25.17 5.71 -26.98
C LEU A 184 26.49 6.04 -26.29
N GLU A 185 27.42 6.73 -26.96
CA GLU A 185 28.74 7.05 -26.40
C GLU A 185 28.69 8.27 -25.46
N ASN A 186 28.11 9.41 -25.89
CA ASN A 186 28.18 10.63 -25.08
C ASN A 186 27.13 10.67 -23.95
N ARG A 187 25.91 10.18 -24.20
CA ARG A 187 24.82 10.25 -23.20
C ARG A 187 24.84 9.08 -22.23
N TYR A 188 25.17 7.88 -22.71
CA TYR A 188 25.13 6.66 -21.91
C TYR A 188 26.51 6.03 -21.62
N GLY A 189 27.59 6.53 -22.23
CA GLY A 189 28.95 6.09 -21.92
C GLY A 189 29.34 4.73 -22.50
N TYR A 190 28.58 4.19 -23.46
CA TYR A 190 28.92 2.93 -24.13
C TYR A 190 30.09 3.10 -25.10
N LYS A 191 30.85 2.04 -25.35
CA LYS A 191 31.91 1.98 -26.36
C LYS A 191 31.42 1.25 -27.60
N LEU A 192 31.34 1.95 -28.73
CA LEU A 192 30.91 1.33 -29.98
C LEU A 192 32.11 0.99 -30.87
N PHE A 193 31.99 -0.14 -31.57
CA PHE A 193 32.83 -0.44 -32.72
C PHE A 193 32.02 -0.20 -33.99
N LEU A 194 32.51 0.70 -34.82
CA LEU A 194 31.94 1.09 -36.09
C LEU A 194 32.92 0.65 -37.16
N ASP A 195 32.48 -0.27 -38.01
CA ASP A 195 33.27 -0.71 -39.14
C ASP A 195 32.69 -0.07 -40.41
N GLU A 196 33.56 0.56 -41.20
CA GLU A 196 33.18 1.14 -42.49
C GLU A 196 33.27 0.10 -43.62
N GLN A 197 33.77 -1.11 -43.33
CA GLN A 197 33.89 -2.18 -44.30
C GLN A 197 32.62 -3.04 -44.35
N ASN A 198 32.23 -3.44 -45.56
CA ASN A 198 31.04 -4.25 -45.80
C ASN A 198 31.12 -5.58 -45.02
N MET A 199 30.01 -5.96 -44.38
CA MET A 199 29.99 -7.12 -43.49
C MET A 199 30.31 -8.46 -44.16
N LEU A 200 29.87 -8.61 -45.42
CA LEU A 200 29.75 -9.90 -46.09
C LEU A 200 29.95 -9.72 -47.61
N PRO A 201 31.17 -9.39 -48.08
CA PRO A 201 31.45 -9.48 -49.51
C PRO A 201 31.42 -10.98 -49.88
N ASN A 202 30.43 -11.41 -50.67
CA ASN A 202 30.22 -12.81 -51.09
C ASN A 202 29.53 -13.76 -50.08
N SER A 203 28.60 -13.28 -49.24
CA SER A 203 27.76 -14.10 -48.35
C SER A 203 28.46 -14.87 -47.21
N GLU A 204 29.78 -14.76 -47.09
CA GLU A 204 30.55 -15.35 -45.99
C GLU A 204 31.23 -14.26 -45.14
N PRO A 205 31.11 -14.30 -43.80
CA PRO A 205 31.73 -13.29 -42.95
C PRO A 205 33.25 -13.42 -43.01
N SER A 206 33.93 -12.30 -43.27
CA SER A 206 35.39 -12.28 -43.24
C SER A 206 35.89 -12.66 -41.85
N ALA A 207 37.08 -13.27 -41.78
CA ALA A 207 37.70 -13.63 -40.50
C ALA A 207 37.85 -12.40 -39.58
N ASP A 208 38.14 -11.23 -40.16
CA ASP A 208 38.25 -9.96 -39.45
C ASP A 208 36.90 -9.53 -38.85
N LEU A 209 35.80 -9.71 -39.58
CA LEU A 209 34.46 -9.43 -39.08
C LEU A 209 34.11 -10.32 -37.88
N ILE A 210 34.36 -11.63 -37.99
CA ILE A 210 34.10 -12.58 -36.92
C ILE A 210 34.93 -12.19 -35.68
N MET A 211 36.20 -11.82 -35.88
CA MET A 211 37.07 -11.38 -34.81
C MET A 211 36.56 -10.09 -34.16
N ASN A 212 36.16 -9.10 -34.95
CA ASN A 212 35.63 -7.82 -34.45
C ASN A 212 34.32 -8.01 -33.68
N ILE A 213 33.40 -8.84 -34.18
CA ILE A 213 32.15 -9.16 -33.48
C ILE A 213 32.43 -9.94 -32.19
N SER A 214 33.41 -10.84 -32.17
CA SER A 214 33.78 -11.60 -30.96
C SER A 214 34.25 -10.69 -29.81
N ARG A 215 34.88 -9.56 -30.15
CA ARG A 215 35.33 -8.51 -29.22
C ARG A 215 34.21 -7.58 -28.74
N CYS A 216 32.99 -7.74 -29.26
CA CYS A 216 31.83 -6.93 -28.93
C CYS A 216 30.77 -7.72 -28.14
N ARG A 217 30.07 -7.08 -27.21
CA ARG A 217 29.02 -7.73 -26.40
C ARG A 217 27.72 -7.91 -27.18
N ARG A 218 27.36 -6.92 -27.98
CA ARG A 218 26.13 -6.89 -28.78
C ARG A 218 26.44 -6.61 -30.25
N LEU A 219 25.53 -7.05 -31.10
CA LEU A 219 25.49 -6.69 -32.52
C LEU A 219 24.25 -5.84 -32.75
N ILE A 220 24.44 -4.63 -33.30
CA ILE A 220 23.39 -3.72 -33.74
C ILE A 220 23.44 -3.66 -35.26
N VAL A 221 22.31 -3.87 -35.93
CA VAL A 221 22.19 -3.81 -37.39
C VAL A 221 21.17 -2.75 -37.78
N VAL A 222 21.62 -1.73 -38.52
CA VAL A 222 20.74 -0.73 -39.13
C VAL A 222 20.22 -1.28 -40.45
N LEU A 223 18.98 -1.77 -40.41
CA LEU A 223 18.34 -2.49 -41.50
C LEU A 223 17.53 -1.51 -42.37
N SER A 224 18.23 -0.78 -43.23
CA SER A 224 17.63 0.07 -44.27
C SER A 224 17.31 -0.72 -45.53
N VAL A 225 16.58 -0.12 -46.49
CA VAL A 225 16.39 -0.71 -47.83
C VAL A 225 17.74 -0.98 -48.50
N ALA A 226 18.67 -0.03 -48.45
CA ALA A 226 20.00 -0.17 -49.03
C ALA A 226 20.83 -1.27 -48.35
N TYR A 227 20.62 -1.51 -47.06
CA TYR A 227 21.22 -2.64 -46.36
C TYR A 227 20.67 -3.98 -46.88
N LEU A 228 19.37 -4.03 -47.19
CA LEU A 228 18.72 -5.22 -47.75
C LEU A 228 19.15 -5.50 -49.19
N GLU A 229 19.49 -4.47 -49.95
CA GLU A 229 19.96 -4.58 -51.34
C GLU A 229 21.41 -5.07 -51.45
N GLN A 230 22.16 -5.15 -50.33
CA GLN A 230 23.51 -5.71 -50.36
C GLN A 230 23.50 -7.16 -50.85
N GLU A 231 24.51 -7.55 -51.62
CA GLU A 231 24.56 -8.83 -52.35
C GLU A 231 24.32 -10.06 -51.46
N TRP A 232 24.87 -10.07 -50.24
CA TRP A 232 24.70 -11.16 -49.28
C TRP A 232 23.28 -11.25 -48.71
N CYS A 233 22.58 -10.12 -48.62
CA CYS A 233 21.23 -10.03 -48.09
C CYS A 233 20.20 -10.42 -49.17
N ASN A 234 20.42 -9.96 -50.40
CA ASN A 234 19.56 -10.27 -51.54
C ASN A 234 19.63 -11.75 -51.96
N SER A 235 20.81 -12.37 -51.93
CA SER A 235 20.99 -13.78 -52.30
C SER A 235 20.53 -14.76 -51.21
N SER A 236 20.82 -14.45 -49.93
CA SER A 236 20.78 -15.43 -48.85
C SER A 236 20.50 -14.83 -47.46
N PHE A 237 19.54 -13.91 -47.33
CA PHE A 237 19.24 -13.27 -46.03
C PHE A 237 18.99 -14.26 -44.88
N ARG A 238 18.33 -15.39 -45.16
CA ARG A 238 18.03 -16.38 -44.13
C ARG A 238 19.30 -16.99 -43.55
N GLU A 239 20.23 -17.43 -44.39
CA GLU A 239 21.54 -17.94 -43.94
C GLU A 239 22.35 -16.84 -43.25
N GLY A 240 22.33 -15.61 -43.79
CA GLY A 240 22.93 -14.45 -43.16
C GLY A 240 22.40 -14.21 -41.74
N LEU A 241 21.08 -14.18 -41.55
CA LEU A 241 20.46 -14.00 -40.23
C LEU A 241 20.86 -15.12 -39.26
N TRP A 242 20.83 -16.38 -39.71
CA TRP A 242 21.28 -17.50 -38.88
C TRP A 242 22.73 -17.33 -38.44
N ARG A 243 23.61 -16.88 -39.34
CA ARG A 243 25.01 -16.63 -39.00
C ARG A 243 25.17 -15.46 -38.02
N LEU A 244 24.38 -14.39 -38.16
CA LEU A 244 24.38 -13.28 -37.19
C LEU A 244 23.88 -13.73 -35.80
N LEU A 245 22.89 -14.63 -35.75
CA LEU A 245 22.40 -15.23 -34.50
C LEU A 245 23.43 -16.18 -33.86
N GLU A 246 24.26 -16.83 -34.67
CA GLU A 246 25.39 -17.63 -34.19
C GLU A 246 26.51 -16.74 -33.62
N LEU A 247 26.77 -15.61 -34.27
CA LEU A 247 27.77 -14.63 -33.85
C LEU A 247 27.35 -13.84 -32.60
N SER A 248 26.04 -13.61 -32.40
CA SER A 248 25.51 -12.88 -31.26
C SER A 248 24.19 -13.48 -30.76
N ARG A 249 24.11 -13.76 -29.45
CA ARG A 249 22.93 -14.41 -28.84
C ARG A 249 21.62 -13.62 -28.94
N LYS A 250 21.70 -12.28 -28.99
CA LYS A 250 20.54 -11.38 -29.07
C LYS A 250 20.92 -10.11 -29.84
N PRO A 251 20.97 -10.17 -31.18
CA PRO A 251 21.23 -9.01 -32.00
C PRO A 251 20.04 -8.04 -31.96
N ILE A 252 20.34 -6.76 -32.17
CA ILE A 252 19.37 -5.66 -32.20
C ILE A 252 19.28 -5.15 -33.64
N PHE A 253 18.10 -5.14 -34.21
CA PHE A 253 17.85 -4.57 -35.54
C PHE A 253 17.10 -3.26 -35.41
N ILE A 254 17.57 -2.22 -36.09
CA ILE A 254 16.93 -0.90 -36.17
C ILE A 254 16.38 -0.75 -37.59
N VAL A 255 15.07 -0.52 -37.72
CA VAL A 255 14.41 -0.30 -39.02
C VAL A 255 13.76 1.08 -39.02
N PHE A 256 13.86 1.80 -40.13
CA PHE A 256 13.19 3.10 -40.31
C PHE A 256 11.68 2.91 -40.54
N GLU A 257 10.83 3.65 -39.82
CA GLU A 257 9.36 3.53 -39.92
C GLU A 257 8.82 3.81 -41.32
N SER A 258 9.40 4.79 -42.01
CA SER A 258 9.06 5.12 -43.41
C SER A 258 9.23 3.90 -44.31
N GLN A 259 10.33 3.17 -44.13
CA GLN A 259 10.67 1.99 -44.91
C GLN A 259 9.91 0.75 -44.43
N TYR A 260 9.61 0.63 -43.14
CA TYR A 260 8.88 -0.51 -42.56
C TYR A 260 7.49 -0.75 -43.17
N ARG A 261 6.82 0.31 -43.67
CA ARG A 261 5.50 0.20 -44.32
C ARG A 261 5.59 -0.22 -45.80
N GLU A 262 6.69 0.10 -46.46
CA GLU A 262 6.91 -0.19 -47.89
C GLU A 262 7.68 -1.49 -48.11
N ILE A 263 8.47 -1.93 -47.13
CA ILE A 263 9.27 -3.15 -47.20
C ILE A 263 8.38 -4.39 -46.99
N THR A 264 7.87 -4.96 -48.08
CA THR A 264 7.45 -6.38 -48.20
C THR A 264 8.64 -7.33 -48.37
N HIS A 265 9.82 -6.98 -47.88
CA HIS A 265 11.00 -7.85 -48.03
C HIS A 265 10.88 -9.08 -47.10
N PRO A 266 11.19 -10.29 -47.59
CA PRO A 266 11.12 -11.53 -46.80
C PRO A 266 11.94 -11.47 -45.51
N ALA A 267 12.97 -10.61 -45.48
CA ALA A 267 13.79 -10.35 -44.29
C ALA A 267 12.99 -9.90 -43.06
N ILE A 268 12.05 -8.96 -43.23
CA ILE A 268 11.28 -8.44 -42.09
C ILE A 268 10.34 -9.53 -41.55
N THR A 269 9.76 -10.35 -42.44
CA THR A 269 8.93 -11.49 -42.04
C THR A 269 9.74 -12.51 -41.23
N LEU A 270 10.97 -12.79 -41.66
CA LEU A 270 11.88 -13.70 -40.95
C LEU A 270 12.24 -13.18 -39.54
N LEU A 271 12.53 -11.88 -39.41
CA LEU A 271 12.78 -11.22 -38.13
C LEU A 271 11.54 -11.24 -37.22
N LYS A 272 10.34 -11.05 -37.80
CA LYS A 272 9.07 -11.16 -37.06
C LYS A 272 8.83 -12.58 -36.54
N GLN A 273 9.22 -13.60 -37.29
CA GLN A 273 9.13 -14.99 -36.86
C GLN A 273 10.07 -15.29 -35.69
N HIS A 274 11.24 -14.65 -35.63
CA HIS A 274 12.27 -14.86 -34.60
C HIS A 274 12.27 -13.78 -33.51
N ARG A 275 11.11 -13.21 -33.19
CA ARG A 275 10.96 -12.14 -32.17
C ARG A 275 11.41 -12.50 -30.76
N SER A 276 11.52 -13.79 -30.43
CA SER A 276 11.99 -14.23 -29.11
C SER A 276 13.52 -14.18 -28.97
N THR A 277 14.26 -14.28 -30.09
CA THR A 277 15.72 -14.29 -30.12
C THR A 277 16.31 -12.95 -30.59
N VAL A 278 15.50 -12.13 -31.27
CA VAL A 278 15.92 -10.87 -31.86
C VAL A 278 15.15 -9.69 -31.26
N THR A 279 15.85 -8.57 -31.02
CA THR A 279 15.21 -7.30 -30.68
C THR A 279 15.03 -6.46 -31.93
N LEU A 280 13.78 -6.14 -32.29
CA LEU A 280 13.46 -5.25 -33.42
C LEU A 280 13.01 -3.88 -32.89
N LEU A 281 13.74 -2.83 -33.24
CA LEU A 281 13.44 -1.44 -32.93
C LEU A 281 13.00 -0.71 -34.19
N VAL A 282 11.88 0.02 -34.10
CA VAL A 282 11.38 0.85 -35.21
C VAL A 282 11.71 2.30 -34.90
N TRP A 283 12.53 2.93 -35.74
CA TRP A 283 12.91 4.33 -35.64
C TRP A 283 11.89 5.22 -36.32
N ARG A 284 11.26 6.13 -35.57
CA ARG A 284 10.29 7.11 -36.09
C ARG A 284 10.96 8.46 -36.31
N SER A 285 10.50 9.21 -37.30
CA SER A 285 11.00 10.57 -37.60
C SER A 285 10.78 11.56 -36.45
N GLY A 286 9.86 11.29 -35.53
CA GLY A 286 9.63 12.08 -34.31
C GLY A 286 10.35 11.57 -33.04
N SER A 287 11.27 10.61 -33.15
CA SER A 287 11.94 9.97 -31.99
C SER A 287 13.20 10.69 -31.48
N MET A 288 13.34 12.00 -31.70
CA MET A 288 14.44 12.79 -31.11
C MET A 288 14.16 13.23 -29.67
#